data_AF-A0AAD7HDJ3-F1
#
_entry.id   AF-A0AAD7HDJ3-F1
#
_cell.length_a   1.000
_cell.length_b   1.000
_cell.length_c   1.000
_cell.angle_alpha   90.00
_cell.angle_beta   90.00
_cell.angle_gamma   90.00
#
_symmetry.space_group_name_H-M   'P 1'
#
loop_
_entity.id
_entity.type
_entity.pdbx_description
1 polymer ?
#
loop_
_entity_poly.entity_id
_entity_poly.type
_entity_poly.pdbx_seq_one_letter_code
_entity_poly.pdbx_strand_id
1 'polypeptide(L)'
;WEPPKQEEFAQDLCKLFVACNISWNSAANLQLNLFFSKYVPEAKIPDRRVLSGRVLDSLALQAETGMKSIVTGRLGTGQCDGWKSGAKAAIITTSVTVD
;
A
#
# COMPACT_ATOMS: atom_id res chain seq x y z
N TRP A 1 2.07 21.89 2.27
CA TRP A 1 1.48 22.10 0.93
C TRP A 1 -0.03 22.23 1.01
N GLU A 2 -0.65 22.76 -0.05
CA GLU A 2 -2.12 22.79 -0.21
C GLU A 2 -2.74 21.39 -0.05
N PRO A 3 -3.96 21.27 0.51
CA PRO A 3 -4.55 19.99 0.85
C PRO A 3 -4.56 18.93 -0.28
N PRO A 4 -4.88 19.27 -1.55
CA PRO A 4 -4.87 18.28 -2.63
C PRO A 4 -3.47 17.69 -2.88
N LYS A 5 -2.44 18.56 -2.91
CA LYS A 5 -1.04 18.15 -3.12
C LYS A 5 -0.51 17.33 -1.93
N GLN A 6 -1.00 17.62 -0.73
CA GLN A 6 -0.64 16.88 0.48
C GLN A 6 -1.23 15.47 0.51
N GLU A 7 -2.44 15.30 -0.03
CA GLU A 7 -3.10 13.99 -0.16
C GLU A 7 -2.43 13.15 -1.26
N GLU A 8 -2.15 13.75 -2.42
CA GLU A 8 -1.38 13.11 -3.49
C GLU A 8 -0.02 12.60 -2.99
N PHE A 9 0.71 13.45 -2.26
CA PHE A 9 1.98 13.07 -1.63
C PHE A 9 1.84 11.87 -0.69
N ALA A 10 0.78 11.83 0.13
CA ALA A 10 0.55 10.72 1.05
C ALA A 10 0.31 9.40 0.30
N GLN A 11 -0.46 9.45 -0.78
CA GLN A 11 -0.74 8.29 -1.63
C GLN A 11 0.53 7.78 -2.32
N ASP A 12 1.34 8.67 -2.89
CA ASP A 12 2.57 8.28 -3.57
C ASP A 12 3.64 7.77 -2.60
N LEU A 13 3.72 8.36 -1.41
CA LEU A 13 4.58 7.84 -0.35
C LEU A 13 4.14 6.44 0.11
N CYS A 14 2.83 6.19 0.21
CA CYS A 14 2.30 4.86 0.53
C CYS A 14 2.69 3.84 -0.56
N LYS A 15 2.49 4.18 -1.84
CA LYS A 15 2.91 3.33 -2.97
C LYS A 15 4.41 3.02 -2.94
N LEU A 16 5.25 4.03 -2.65
CA LEU A 16 6.70 3.83 -2.50
C LEU A 16 7.02 2.86 -1.37
N PHE A 17 6.35 2.98 -0.22
CA PHE A 17 6.57 2.09 0.92
C PHE A 17 6.22 0.63 0.57
N VAL A 18 5.09 0.42 -0.10
CA VAL A 18 4.68 -0.91 -0.58
C VAL A 18 5.68 -1.46 -1.59
N ALA A 19 6.00 -0.69 -2.63
CA ALA A 19 6.86 -1.12 -3.74
C ALA A 19 8.28 -1.47 -3.29
N CYS A 20 8.82 -0.75 -2.30
CA CYS A 20 10.16 -0.97 -1.77
C CYS A 20 10.19 -1.84 -0.51
N ASN A 21 9.06 -2.41 -0.09
CA ASN A 21 8.92 -3.18 1.15
C ASN A 21 9.47 -2.42 2.39
N ILE A 22 9.22 -1.11 2.44
CA ILE A 22 9.62 -0.25 3.56
C ILE A 22 8.62 -0.47 4.70
N SER A 23 9.14 -0.78 5.88
CA SER A 23 8.30 -0.90 7.08
C SER A 23 7.52 0.38 7.36
N TRP A 24 6.24 0.27 7.70
CA TRP A 24 5.43 1.41 8.15
C TRP A 24 6.05 2.15 9.34
N ASN A 25 6.82 1.46 10.19
CA ASN A 25 7.54 2.08 11.30
C ASN A 25 8.56 3.12 10.82
N SER A 26 9.08 3.00 9.58
CA SER A 26 9.98 3.98 8.99
C SER A 26 9.34 5.36 8.85
N ALA A 27 8.01 5.44 8.65
CA ALA A 27 7.30 6.73 8.57
C ALA A 27 7.37 7.52 9.89
N ALA A 28 7.47 6.83 11.02
CA ALA A 28 7.65 7.44 12.35
C ALA A 28 9.14 7.64 12.73
N ASN A 29 10.09 7.30 11.84
CA ASN A 29 11.51 7.42 12.15
C ASN A 29 11.97 8.89 12.03
N LEU A 30 12.75 9.35 13.00
CA LEU A 30 13.28 10.71 13.02
C LEU A 30 14.18 11.02 11.81
N GLN A 31 15.03 10.08 11.39
CA GLN A 31 15.93 10.28 10.26
C GLN A 31 15.17 10.43 8.94
N LEU A 32 14.05 9.71 8.78
CA LEU A 32 13.17 9.88 7.62
C LEU A 32 12.54 11.29 7.64
N ASN A 33 12.07 11.75 8.80
CA ASN A 33 11.57 13.12 8.96
C ASN A 33 12.61 14.18 8.60
N LEU A 34 13.87 14.00 9.04
CA LEU A 34 14.98 14.91 8.72
C LEU A 34 15.29 14.91 7.22
N PHE A 35 15.27 13.75 6.57
CA PHE A 35 15.49 13.64 5.13
C PHE A 35 14.45 14.43 4.33
N PHE A 36 13.17 14.21 4.60
CA PHE A 36 12.10 14.92 3.90
C PHE A 36 12.08 16.41 4.25
N SER A 37 12.37 16.79 5.51
CA SER A 37 12.50 18.21 5.88
C SER A 37 13.60 18.91 5.08
N LYS A 38 14.68 18.20 4.71
CA LYS A 38 15.78 18.74 3.90
C LYS A 38 15.46 18.84 2.42
N TYR A 39 14.90 17.78 1.82
CA TYR A 39 14.75 17.69 0.36
C TYR A 39 13.34 18.01 -0.15
N VAL A 40 12.34 17.98 0.72
CA VAL A 40 10.93 18.21 0.41
C VAL A 40 10.32 19.11 1.51
N PRO A 41 10.77 20.38 1.62
CA PRO A 41 10.31 21.26 2.67
C PRO A 41 8.79 21.48 2.61
N GLU A 42 8.18 21.68 3.79
CA GLU A 42 6.74 21.92 3.98
C GLU A 42 5.80 20.75 3.65
N ALA A 43 6.33 19.61 3.16
CA ALA A 43 5.57 18.38 3.08
C ALA A 43 5.36 17.82 4.48
N LYS A 44 4.10 17.54 4.84
CA LYS A 44 3.79 16.84 6.09
C LYS A 44 3.89 15.35 5.84
N ILE A 45 4.80 14.68 6.53
CA ILE A 45 4.89 13.22 6.47
C ILE A 45 3.72 12.65 7.26
N PRO A 46 2.87 11.80 6.65
CA PRO A 46 1.78 11.19 7.40
C PRO A 46 2.32 10.19 8.42
N ASP A 47 1.68 10.13 9.58
CA ASP A 47 2.01 9.12 10.60
C ASP A 47 1.87 7.71 10.04
N ARG A 48 2.62 6.76 10.61
CA ARG A 48 2.57 5.35 10.21
C ARG A 48 1.15 4.78 10.20
N ARG A 49 0.28 5.19 11.13
CA ARG A 49 -1.13 4.74 11.21
C ARG A 49 -1.99 5.33 10.10
N VAL A 50 -1.64 6.52 9.63
CA VAL A 50 -2.34 7.17 8.51
C VAL A 50 -1.94 6.48 7.20
N LEU A 51 -0.63 6.24 7.01
CA LEU A 51 -0.11 5.53 5.83
C LEU A 51 -0.59 4.08 5.76
N SER A 52 -0.48 3.32 6.85
CA SER A 52 -0.88 1.91 6.90
C SER A 52 -2.37 1.68 7.14
N GLY A 53 -3.14 2.75 7.32
CA GLY A 53 -4.59 2.71 7.52
C GLY A 53 -5.29 3.37 6.35
N ARG A 54 -5.97 4.50 6.59
CA ARG A 54 -6.85 5.16 5.61
C ARG A 54 -6.25 5.33 4.20
N VAL A 55 -4.95 5.63 4.10
CA VAL A 55 -4.29 5.85 2.80
C VAL A 55 -4.13 4.53 2.07
N LEU A 56 -3.61 3.50 2.75
CA LEU A 56 -3.50 2.15 2.20
C LEU A 56 -4.87 1.57 1.87
N ASP A 57 -5.87 1.74 2.74
CA ASP A 57 -7.23 1.25 2.52
C ASP A 57 -7.85 1.84 1.25
N SER A 58 -7.69 3.15 1.05
CA SER A 58 -8.15 3.85 -0.15
C SER A 58 -7.46 3.34 -1.41
N LEU A 59 -6.14 3.17 -1.37
CA LEU A 59 -5.36 2.68 -2.52
C LEU A 59 -5.64 1.20 -2.83
N ALA A 60 -5.83 0.37 -1.81
CA ALA A 60 -6.20 -1.03 -1.95
C ALA A 60 -7.58 -1.16 -2.59
N LEU A 61 -8.56 -0.36 -2.13
CA LEU A 61 -9.89 -0.31 -2.74
C LEU A 61 -9.81 0.14 -4.21
N GLN A 62 -9.03 1.17 -4.53
CA GLN A 62 -8.85 1.61 -5.92
C GLN A 62 -8.24 0.50 -6.79
N ALA A 63 -7.20 -0.19 -6.29
CA ALA A 63 -6.58 -1.31 -6.99
C ALA A 63 -7.56 -2.47 -7.20
N GLU A 64 -8.35 -2.80 -6.18
CA GLU A 64 -9.37 -3.85 -6.25
C GLU A 64 -10.49 -3.49 -7.25
N THR A 65 -11.01 -2.27 -7.18
CA THR A 65 -12.04 -1.78 -8.11
C THR A 65 -11.51 -1.75 -9.55
N GLY A 66 -10.28 -1.27 -9.75
CA GLY A 66 -9.62 -1.27 -11.06
C GLY A 66 -9.48 -2.69 -11.61
N MET A 67 -8.93 -3.60 -10.81
CA MET A 67 -8.82 -5.02 -11.17
C MET A 67 -10.18 -5.63 -11.51
N LYS A 68 -11.20 -5.46 -10.66
CA LYS A 68 -12.57 -5.96 -10.90
C LYS A 68 -13.13 -5.47 -12.23
N SER A 69 -12.92 -4.19 -12.56
CA SER A 69 -13.43 -3.63 -13.83
C SER A 69 -12.82 -4.30 -15.06
N ILE A 70 -11.58 -4.79 -14.95
CA ILE A 70 -10.87 -5.46 -16.05
C ILE A 70 -11.30 -6.92 -16.16
N VAL A 71 -11.45 -7.62 -15.03
CA VAL A 71 -11.66 -9.08 -15.01
C VAL A 71 -13.13 -9.51 -15.09
N THR A 72 -14.07 -8.62 -14.80
CA THR A 72 -15.50 -8.97 -14.78
C THR A 72 -15.97 -9.44 -16.15
N GLY A 73 -16.61 -10.62 -16.18
CA GLY A 73 -17.15 -11.21 -17.41
C GLY A 73 -16.13 -11.98 -18.26
N ARG A 74 -14.87 -12.07 -17.82
CA ARG A 74 -13.82 -12.83 -18.50
C ARG A 74 -13.64 -14.23 -17.89
N LEU A 75 -13.02 -15.13 -18.66
CA LEU A 75 -12.67 -16.46 -18.18
C LEU A 75 -11.44 -16.36 -17.28
N GLY A 76 -11.59 -16.74 -16.01
CA GLY A 76 -10.51 -16.72 -15.03
C GLY A 76 -10.15 -18.12 -14.53
N THR A 77 -8.86 -18.41 -14.44
CA THR A 77 -8.32 -19.55 -13.70
C THR A 77 -7.85 -19.09 -12.34
N GLY A 78 -8.48 -19.60 -11.28
CA GLY A 78 -8.05 -19.37 -9.90
C GLY A 78 -7.08 -20.43 -9.43
N GLN A 79 -5.99 -20.02 -8.77
CA GLN A 79 -5.07 -20.89 -8.06
C GLN A 79 -5.12 -20.52 -6.58
N CYS A 80 -5.32 -21.52 -5.71
CA CYS A 80 -5.28 -21.36 -4.27
C CYS A 80 -4.19 -22.26 -3.71
N ASP A 81 -3.19 -21.67 -3.07
CA ASP A 81 -2.12 -22.38 -2.38
C ASP A 81 -2.14 -22.04 -0.88
N GLY A 82 -1.78 -22.99 -0.04
CA GLY A 82 -1.88 -22.87 1.40
C GLY A 82 -0.64 -23.43 2.12
N TRP A 83 -0.04 -22.63 2.98
CA TRP A 83 1.04 -23.05 3.87
C TRP A 83 0.67 -22.79 5.34
N LYS A 84 1.09 -23.68 6.25
CA LYS A 84 0.99 -23.45 7.70
C LYS A 84 2.32 -22.93 8.24
N SER A 85 2.33 -21.71 8.76
CA SER A 85 3.54 -21.15 9.37
C SER A 85 3.99 -21.97 10.59
N GLY A 86 5.23 -21.80 11.03
CA GLY A 86 5.74 -22.41 12.28
C GLY A 86 4.93 -22.01 13.53
N ALA A 87 4.22 -20.88 13.46
CA ALA A 87 3.26 -20.43 14.48
C ALA A 87 1.86 -21.06 14.33
N LYS A 88 1.70 -22.07 13.47
CA LYS A 88 0.45 -22.77 13.12
C LYS A 88 -0.64 -21.86 12.50
N ALA A 89 -0.28 -20.66 12.06
CA ALA A 89 -1.20 -19.81 11.29
C ALA A 89 -1.31 -20.32 9.85
N ALA A 90 -2.53 -20.48 9.36
CA ALA A 90 -2.77 -20.79 7.96
C ALA A 90 -2.56 -19.52 7.12
N ILE A 91 -1.68 -19.60 6.13
CA ILE A 91 -1.46 -18.56 5.12
C ILE A 91 -2.02 -19.13 3.83
N ILE A 92 -3.02 -18.45 3.27
CA ILE A 92 -3.66 -18.84 2.01
C ILE A 92 -3.33 -17.75 1.00
N THR A 93 -2.75 -18.16 -0.13
CA THR A 93 -2.48 -17.29 -1.27
C THR A 93 -3.44 -17.66 -2.39
N THR A 94 -4.13 -16.66 -2.93
CA THR A 94 -4.99 -16.84 -4.11
C THR A 94 -4.44 -15.99 -5.25
N SER A 95 -4.29 -16.60 -6.42
CA SER A 95 -3.97 -15.91 -7.67
C SER A 95 -5.06 -16.17 -8.69
N VAL A 96 -5.34 -15.19 -9.54
CA VAL A 96 -6.32 -15.32 -10.62
C VAL A 96 -5.66 -14.87 -11.92
N THR A 97 -5.61 -15.77 -12.90
CA THR A 97 -5.18 -15.46 -14.27
C THR A 97 -6.43 -15.34 -15.14
N VAL A 98 -6.53 -14.29 -15.94
CA VAL A 98 -7.73 -13.97 -16.73
C VAL A 98 -7.34 -13.73 -18.17
N ASP A 99 -8.05 -14.36 -19.12
CA ASP A 99 -7.89 -14.16 -20.58
C ASP A 99 -8.64 -12.90 -21.06
#